data_AF-A0A937P670-F1
#
_entry.id   AF-A0A937P670-F1
#
_cell.length_a   1.000
_cell.length_b   1.000
_cell.length_c   1.000
_cell.angle_alpha   90.00
_cell.angle_beta   90.00
_cell.angle_gamma   90.00
#
_symmetry.space_group_name_H-M   'P 1'
#
loop_
_entity.id
_entity.type
_entity.pdbx_description
1 polymer ?
#
loop_
_entity_poly.entity_id
_entity_poly.type
_entity_poly.pdbx_seq_one_letter_code
_entity_poly.pdbx_strand_id
1 'polypeptide(L)' 'MVLPDASLVWEPEFVDVEESGDLGYTYGSFVFTAKDSTGNDIESKGVFHTVWKRQADGEWRFVWD' A
#
# COMPACT_ATOMS: atom_id res chain seq x y z
N MET A 1 6.92 -17.88 1.47
CA MET A 1 5.72 -18.53 2.05
C MET A 1 4.53 -17.81 1.47
N VAL A 2 3.74 -18.46 0.62
CA VAL A 2 2.50 -17.90 0.07
C VAL A 2 1.38 -18.44 0.96
N LEU A 3 0.55 -17.55 1.53
CA LEU A 3 -0.64 -17.94 2.26
C LEU A 3 -1.78 -18.02 1.23
N PRO A 4 -2.20 -19.23 0.78
CA PRO A 4 -3.11 -19.38 -0.35
C PRO A 4 -4.50 -18.76 -0.11
N ASP A 5 -4.87 -18.56 1.15
CA ASP A 5 -6.15 -17.96 1.57
C ASP A 5 -6.01 -16.55 2.16
N ALA A 6 -4.88 -15.88 1.92
CA ALA A 6 -4.70 -14.50 2.39
C ALA A 6 -5.34 -13.48 1.43
N SER A 7 -5.97 -12.45 1.99
CA SER A 7 -6.53 -11.32 1.26
C SER A 7 -6.05 -10.00 1.82
N LEU A 8 -5.84 -9.00 0.96
CA LEU A 8 -5.54 -7.63 1.35
C LEU A 8 -6.60 -6.70 0.74
N VAL A 9 -7.33 -5.98 1.58
CA VAL A 9 -8.24 -4.91 1.18
C VAL A 9 -7.60 -3.59 1.58
N TRP A 10 -7.41 -2.70 0.61
CA TRP A 10 -6.81 -1.38 0.82
C TRP A 10 -7.28 -0.43 -0.27
N GLU A 11 -7.34 0.85 0.05
CA GLU A 11 -7.54 1.93 -0.93
C GLU A 11 -6.81 3.21 -0.49
N PRO A 12 -6.25 4.01 -1.42
CA PRO A 12 -5.75 5.34 -1.09
C PRO A 12 -6.89 6.24 -0.62
N GLU A 13 -6.79 6.68 0.62
CA GLU A 13 -7.70 7.67 1.21
C GLU A 13 -7.23 9.09 0.92
N PHE A 14 -5.91 9.26 0.72
CA PHE A 14 -5.30 10.52 0.40
C PHE A 14 -4.23 10.37 -0.69
N VAL A 15 -4.14 11.38 -1.54
CA VAL A 15 -3.11 11.54 -2.57
C VAL A 15 -2.74 13.00 -2.69
N ASP A 16 -1.44 13.28 -2.78
CA ASP A 16 -0.93 14.62 -3.07
C ASP A 16 0.40 14.55 -3.84
N VAL A 17 0.69 15.63 -4.55
CA VAL A 17 1.91 15.81 -5.34
C VAL A 17 2.47 17.17 -4.96
N GLU A 18 3.77 17.22 -4.64
CA GLU A 18 4.41 18.47 -4.28
C GLU A 18 4.42 19.46 -5.46
N GLU A 19 4.61 20.75 -5.17
CA GLU A 19 4.47 21.81 -6.17
C GLU A 19 5.39 21.63 -7.39
N SER A 20 6.60 21.08 -7.20
CA SER A 20 7.53 20.83 -8.32
C SER A 20 7.01 19.75 -9.28
N GLY A 21 6.15 18.84 -8.81
CA GLY A 21 5.69 17.67 -9.55
C GLY A 21 6.64 16.48 -9.55
N ASP A 22 7.74 16.53 -8.79
CA ASP A 22 8.78 15.48 -8.76
C ASP A 22 8.47 14.36 -7.76
N LEU A 23 7.84 14.70 -6.64
CA LEU A 23 7.45 13.76 -5.58
C LEU A 23 5.95 13.82 -5.32
N GLY A 24 5.39 12.65 -5.00
CA GLY A 24 4.03 12.51 -4.52
C GLY A 24 3.95 11.43 -3.46
N TYR A 25 2.85 11.41 -2.73
CA TYR A 25 2.63 10.40 -1.71
C TYR A 25 1.15 10.03 -1.62
N THR A 26 0.91 8.77 -1.28
CA THR A 26 -0.42 8.22 -1.05
C THR A 26 -0.44 7.51 0.29
N TYR A 27 -1.53 7.63 1.04
CA TYR A 27 -1.74 6.80 2.22
C TYR A 27 -3.21 6.44 2.38
N GLY A 28 -3.47 5.40 3.14
CA GLY A 28 -4.81 4.91 3.44
C GLY A 28 -4.76 3.72 4.38
N SER A 29 -5.92 3.30 4.88
CA SER A 29 -6.01 2.11 5.72
C SER A 29 -5.93 0.83 4.89
N PHE A 30 -5.45 -0.23 5.54
CA PHE A 30 -5.53 -1.59 4.99
C PHE A 30 -6.08 -2.57 6.02
N VAL A 31 -6.70 -3.64 5.52
CA VAL A 31 -7.05 -4.84 6.27
C VAL A 31 -6.46 -6.04 5.55
N PHE A 32 -5.53 -6.72 6.21
CA PHE A 32 -4.98 -7.99 5.77
C PHE A 32 -5.64 -9.12 6.56
N THR A 33 -6.16 -10.11 5.86
CA THR A 33 -6.79 -11.30 6.45
C THR A 33 -6.02 -12.53 6.01
N ALA A 34 -5.76 -13.44 6.93
CA ALA A 34 -5.13 -14.73 6.66
C ALA A 34 -5.67 -15.82 7.59
N LYS A 35 -5.32 -17.08 7.32
CA LYS A 35 -5.64 -18.21 8.19
C LYS A 35 -4.49 -18.50 9.16
N ASP A 36 -4.82 -18.76 10.43
CA ASP A 36 -3.87 -19.29 11.41
C ASP A 36 -3.63 -20.81 11.21
N SER A 37 -2.79 -21.41 12.06
CA SER A 37 -2.48 -22.85 11.98
C SER A 37 -3.67 -23.78 12.25
N THR A 38 -4.77 -23.24 12.78
CA THR A 38 -6.01 -23.96 13.08
C THR A 38 -7.12 -23.70 12.05
N GLY A 39 -6.84 -22.85 11.04
CA GLY A 39 -7.79 -22.49 9.98
C GLY A 39 -8.77 -21.37 10.36
N ASN A 40 -8.54 -20.65 11.46
CA ASN A 40 -9.34 -19.47 11.81
C ASN A 40 -8.80 -18.23 11.10
N ASP A 41 -9.70 -17.29 10.77
CA ASP A 41 -9.29 -16.00 10.24
C ASP A 41 -8.61 -15.14 11.31
N ILE A 42 -7.49 -14.54 10.93
CA ILE A 42 -6.80 -13.50 11.68
C ILE A 42 -6.70 -12.25 10.81
N GLU A 43 -6.95 -11.09 11.42
CA GLU A 43 -6.87 -9.80 10.76
C GLU A 43 -5.68 -8.99 11.29
N SER A 44 -5.01 -8.30 10.38
CA SER A 44 -4.08 -7.21 10.69
C SER A 44 -4.59 -5.94 10.03
N LYS A 45 -4.68 -4.86 10.80
CA LYS A 45 -5.14 -3.54 10.33
C LYS A 45 -4.00 -2.55 10.50
N GLY A 46 -3.90 -1.62 9.55
CA GLY A 46 -2.87 -0.59 9.60
C GLY A 46 -3.12 0.50 8.59
N VAL A 47 -2.07 1.29 8.37
CA VAL A 47 -2.01 2.34 7.36
C VAL A 47 -0.85 2.00 6.43
N PHE A 48 -1.06 2.09 5.12
CA PHE A 48 0.02 2.06 4.14
C PHE A 48 0.43 3.49 3.79
N HIS A 49 1.67 3.69 3.38
CA HIS A 49 2.14 5.00 2.97
C HIS A 49 3.18 4.84 1.86
N THR A 50 2.82 5.14 0.63
CA THR A 50 3.75 5.01 -0.49
C THR A 50 4.26 6.38 -0.93
N VAL A 51 5.58 6.51 -1.02
CA VAL A 51 6.25 7.68 -1.63
C VAL A 51 6.55 7.34 -3.09
N TRP A 52 6.20 8.27 -3.98
CA TRP A 52 6.37 8.16 -5.41
C TRP A 52 7.34 9.21 -5.92
N LYS A 53 8.15 8.83 -6.90
CA LYS A 53 9.03 9.74 -7.63
C LYS A 53 8.74 9.68 -9.13
N ARG A 54 8.55 10.85 -9.72
CA ARG A 54 8.42 11.01 -11.16
C ARG A 54 9.79 10.85 -11.82
N GLN A 55 9.87 10.01 -12.83
CA GLN A 55 11.08 9.73 -13.59
C GLN A 55 11.26 10.75 -14.73
N ALA A 56 12.44 10.78 -15.34
CA ALA A 56 12.75 11.72 -16.43
C ALA A 56 11.87 11.51 -17.69
N ASP A 57 11.35 10.29 -17.88
CA ASP A 57 10.38 9.95 -18.93
C ASP A 57 8.92 10.30 -18.55
N GLY A 58 8.70 10.82 -17.35
CA GLY A 58 7.40 11.21 -16.83
C GLY A 58 6.64 10.10 -16.10
N GLU A 59 7.15 8.86 -16.07
CA GLU A 59 6.53 7.76 -15.34
C GLU A 59 6.67 7.94 -13.81
N TRP A 60 5.69 7.48 -13.04
CA TRP A 60 5.78 7.43 -11.59
C TRP A 60 6.29 6.07 -11.13
N ARG A 61 7.24 6.05 -10.20
CA ARG A 61 7.72 4.83 -9.54
C ARG A 61 7.67 5.00 -8.04
N PHE A 62 7.21 3.96 -7.34
CA PHE A 62 7.33 3.93 -5.88
C PHE A 62 8.82 3.89 -5.50
N VAL A 63 9.18 4.62 -4.46
CA VAL A 63 10.56 4.67 -3.95
C VAL A 63 10.66 4.33 -2.48
N TRP A 64 9.53 4.35 -1.75
CA TRP A 64 9.44 3.96 -0.34
C TRP A 64 8.01 3.56 0.05
N ASP A 65 7.88 2.63 0.99
CA ASP A 65 6.66 2.24 1.73
C ASP A 65 6.99 2.05 3.22
#